data_AF-A0A967MW21-F1
#
_entry.id   AF-A0A967MW21-F1
#
_cell.length_a   1.000
_cell.length_b   1.000
_cell.length_c   1.000
_cell.angle_alpha   90.00
_cell.angle_beta   90.00
_cell.angle_gamma   90.00
#
_symmetry.space_group_name_H-M   'P 1'
#
loop_
_entity.id
_entity.type
_entity.pdbx_description
1 polymer ?
#
loop_
_entity_poly.entity_id
_entity_poly.type
_entity_poly.pdbx_seq_one_letter_code
_entity_poly.pdbx_strand_id
1 'polypeptide(L)'
;LGHIDRLDDTRVQAGAGVACTVLARRCAGWGLGPSDFFAGIPGTVGGALKMNAGAFGGETWDRVTDVDTIDRAGVIGTRPKSD
;
A
#
# COMPACT_ATOMS: atom_id res chain seq x y z
N LEU A 1 12.00 -9.52 4.89
CA LEU A 1 10.87 -9.36 3.94
C LEU A 1 9.97 -8.28 4.52
N GLY A 2 9.57 -7.29 3.71
CA GLY A 2 9.17 -5.93 4.14
C GLY A 2 8.18 -5.84 5.32
N HIS A 3 8.28 -4.73 6.06
CA HIS A 3 7.43 -4.45 7.23
C HIS A 3 5.95 -4.31 6.81
N ILE A 4 5.05 -4.91 7.59
CA ILE A 4 3.61 -4.73 7.49
C ILE A 4 3.07 -4.64 8.91
N ASP A 5 2.67 -3.43 9.30
CA ASP A 5 2.25 -3.12 10.66
C ASP A 5 0.82 -2.58 10.64
N ARG A 6 -0.04 -3.15 11.48
CA ARG A 6 -1.38 -2.62 11.69
C ARG A 6 -1.27 -1.37 12.56
N LEU A 7 -1.76 -0.24 12.07
CA LEU A 7 -1.73 1.01 12.82
C LEU A 7 -2.96 1.14 13.72
N ASP A 8 -4.13 0.77 13.19
CA ASP A 8 -5.40 0.80 13.91
C ASP A 8 -6.42 -0.16 13.27
N ASP A 9 -7.71 0.03 13.55
CA ASP A 9 -8.80 -0.81 13.04
C ASP A 9 -9.15 -0.60 11.57
N THR A 10 -8.52 0.37 10.91
CA THR A 10 -8.81 0.73 9.52
C THR A 10 -7.56 0.96 8.68
N ARG A 11 -6.38 1.10 9.30
CA ARG A 11 -5.14 1.45 8.60
C ARG A 11 -4.02 0.44 8.83
N VAL A 12 -3.21 0.28 7.78
CA VAL A 12 -2.03 -0.56 7.73
C VAL A 12 -0.88 0.23 7.09
N GLN A 13 0.31 0.10 7.64
CA GLN A 13 1.54 0.55 7.02
C GLN A 13 2.23 -0.64 6.36
N ALA A 14 2.65 -0.49 5.11
CA ALA A 14 3.33 -1.54 4.38
C ALA A 14 4.52 -0.96 3.60
N GLY A 15 5.67 -1.61 3.72
CA GLY A 15 6.85 -1.21 2.98
C GLY A 15 6.66 -1.34 1.46
N ALA A 16 7.26 -0.44 0.68
CA ALA A 16 7.16 -0.43 -0.78
C ALA A 16 7.60 -1.73 -1.47
N GLY A 17 8.47 -2.54 -0.82
CA GLY A 17 8.92 -3.84 -1.32
C GLY A 17 8.00 -5.03 -0.97
N VAL A 18 6.92 -4.81 -0.21
CA VAL A 18 5.95 -5.86 0.13
C VAL A 18 5.17 -6.26 -1.11
N ALA A 19 4.99 -7.56 -1.33
CA ALA A 19 4.12 -8.05 -2.41
C ALA A 19 2.65 -7.70 -2.13
N CYS A 20 1.92 -7.20 -3.12
CA CYS A 20 0.51 -6.82 -2.97
C CYS A 20 -0.34 -7.99 -2.45
N THR A 21 -0.06 -9.21 -2.91
CA THR A 21 -0.75 -10.44 -2.45
C THR A 21 -0.49 -10.76 -0.97
N VAL A 22 0.71 -10.44 -0.45
CA VAL A 22 1.05 -10.61 0.97
C VAL A 22 0.33 -9.57 1.82
N LEU A 23 0.28 -8.31 1.36
CA LEU A 23 -0.50 -7.25 2.00
C LEU A 23 -1.98 -7.65 2.07
N ALA A 24 -2.57 -8.08 0.95
CA ALA A 24 -3.96 -8.50 0.87
C ALA A 24 -4.29 -9.61 1.88
N ARG A 25 -3.47 -10.66 1.93
CA ARG A 25 -3.63 -11.79 2.86
C ARG A 25 -3.50 -11.35 4.31
N ARG A 26 -2.56 -10.45 4.62
CA ARG A 26 -2.35 -9.97 5.99
C ARG A 26 -3.54 -9.13 6.46
N CYS A 27 -4.01 -8.20 5.63
CA CYS A 27 -5.20 -7.40 5.93
C CYS A 27 -6.44 -8.27 6.12
N ALA A 28 -6.66 -9.26 5.24
CA ALA A 28 -7.75 -10.23 5.39
C ALA A 28 -7.68 -10.98 6.72
N GLY A 29 -6.50 -11.43 7.15
CA GLY A 29 -6.29 -12.08 8.44
C GLY A 29 -6.58 -11.18 9.65
N TRP A 30 -6.53 -9.85 9.48
CA TRP A 30 -6.89 -8.87 10.50
C TRP A 30 -8.33 -8.37 10.40
N GLY A 31 -9.10 -8.81 9.40
CA GLY A 31 -10.42 -8.26 9.10
C GLY A 31 -10.39 -6.84 8.54
N LEU A 32 -9.25 -6.36 8.05
CA LEU A 32 -9.12 -5.06 7.38
C LEU A 32 -9.43 -5.23 5.89
N GLY A 33 -10.37 -4.46 5.35
CA GLY A 33 -10.73 -4.60 3.94
C GLY A 33 -11.72 -3.56 3.41
N PRO A 34 -12.00 -3.59 2.09
CA PRO A 34 -11.78 -4.71 1.17
C PRO A 34 -10.34 -4.84 0.64
N SER A 35 -9.58 -5.81 1.16
CA SER A 35 -8.16 -6.02 0.83
C SER A 35 -7.92 -6.87 -0.42
N ASP A 36 -8.96 -7.54 -0.92
CA ASP A 36 -8.93 -8.39 -2.12
C ASP A 36 -8.47 -7.64 -3.37
N PHE A 37 -8.65 -6.32 -3.38
CA PHE A 37 -8.08 -5.43 -4.38
C PHE A 37 -6.60 -5.72 -4.66
N PHE A 38 -5.78 -5.79 -3.61
CA PHE A 38 -4.34 -6.02 -3.73
C PHE A 38 -4.01 -7.47 -4.09
N ALA A 39 -4.94 -8.42 -3.94
CA ALA A 39 -4.74 -9.80 -4.37
C ALA A 39 -4.71 -9.93 -5.91
N GLY A 40 -5.41 -9.02 -6.62
CA GLY A 40 -5.42 -8.96 -8.08
C GLY A 40 -4.24 -8.20 -8.71
N ILE A 41 -3.43 -7.51 -7.91
CA ILE A 41 -2.31 -6.68 -8.40
C ILE A 41 -1.01 -7.50 -8.36
N PRO A 42 -0.38 -7.81 -9.49
CA PRO A 42 0.95 -8.43 -9.50
C PRO A 42 2.02 -7.42 -9.05
N GLY A 43 3.08 -7.92 -8.40
CA GLY A 43 4.23 -7.11 -7.98
C GLY A 43 4.15 -6.60 -6.54
N THR A 44 4.80 -5.46 -6.29
CA THR A 44 4.94 -4.87 -4.95
C THR A 44 4.08 -3.64 -4.75
N VAL A 45 3.82 -3.27 -3.48
CA VAL A 45 3.07 -2.08 -3.07
C VAL A 45 3.66 -0.81 -3.71
N GLY A 46 4.99 -0.66 -3.70
CA GLY A 46 5.66 0.49 -4.33
C GLY A 46 5.48 0.54 -5.84
N GLY A 47 5.46 -0.62 -6.51
CA GLY A 47 5.15 -0.70 -7.94
C GLY A 47 3.69 -0.32 -8.23
N ALA A 48 2.77 -0.82 -7.40
CA ALA A 48 1.35 -0.49 -7.49
C ALA A 48 1.09 1.01 -7.29
N LEU A 49 1.75 1.63 -6.29
CA LEU A 49 1.72 3.08 -6.06
C LEU A 49 2.24 3.85 -7.28
N LYS A 50 3.43 3.49 -7.77
CA LYS A 50 4.07 4.17 -8.91
C LYS A 50 3.22 4.12 -10.18
N MET A 51 2.54 3.00 -10.43
CA MET A 51 1.75 2.79 -11.63
C MET A 51 0.27 3.16 -11.46
N ASN A 52 -0.12 3.61 -10.26
CA ASN A 52 -1.52 3.72 -9.86
C ASN A 52 -2.32 2.47 -10.27
N ALA A 53 -1.82 1.29 -9.91
CA ALA A 53 -2.34 0.03 -10.42
C ALA A 53 -3.83 -0.14 -10.07
N GLY A 54 -4.61 -0.68 -11.00
CA GLY A 54 -6.06 -0.83 -10.85
C GLY A 54 -6.49 -2.30 -10.94
N ALA A 55 -7.53 -2.62 -10.16
CA ALA A 55 -8.21 -3.91 -10.16
C ALA A 55 -9.65 -3.72 -9.68
N PHE A 56 -10.56 -4.56 -10.18
CA PHE A 56 -11.97 -4.58 -9.75
C PHE A 56 -12.67 -3.20 -9.77
N GLY A 57 -12.31 -2.34 -10.73
CA GLY A 57 -12.94 -1.03 -10.92
C GLY A 57 -12.46 0.09 -9.99
N GLY A 58 -11.44 -0.14 -9.16
CA GLY A 58 -10.77 0.91 -8.38
C GLY A 58 -9.29 1.00 -8.68
N GLU A 59 -8.63 1.98 -8.06
CA GLU A 59 -7.18 2.21 -8.22
C GLU A 59 -6.44 2.21 -6.88
N THR A 60 -5.11 2.16 -6.95
CA THR A 60 -4.26 2.03 -5.76
C THR A 60 -4.37 3.29 -4.89
N TRP A 61 -4.34 4.48 -5.51
CA TRP A 61 -4.41 5.74 -4.76
C TRP A 61 -5.73 5.94 -4.02
N ASP A 62 -6.83 5.28 -4.40
CA ASP A 62 -8.08 5.29 -3.62
C ASP A 62 -7.93 4.75 -2.19
N ARG A 63 -6.89 3.94 -1.95
CA ARG A 63 -6.65 3.22 -0.69
C ARG A 63 -5.48 3.80 0.11
N VAL A 64 -4.90 4.90 -0.34
CA VAL A 64 -3.71 5.51 0.24
C VAL A 64 -4.10 6.77 1.00
N THR A 65 -3.65 6.90 2.24
CA THR A 65 -3.80 8.11 3.06
C THR A 65 -2.57 8.99 2.91
N ASP A 66 -1.40 8.40 3.10
CA ASP A 66 -0.10 9.05 2.97
C ASP A 66 0.97 8.03 2.55
N VAL A 67 2.13 8.54 2.13
CA VAL A 67 3.29 7.75 1.74
C VAL A 67 4.57 8.34 2.32
N ASP A 68 5.42 7.47 2.86
CA ASP A 68 6.80 7.83 3.18
C ASP A 68 7.64 7.79 1.89
N THR A 69 8.29 8.91 1.59
CA THR A 69 9.10 9.10 0.39
C THR A 69 10.53 9.42 0.76
N ILE A 70 11.45 9.09 -0.14
CA ILE A 70 12.83 9.56 -0.11
C ILE A 70 13.13 10.19 -1.47
N ASP A 71 13.62 11.43 -1.47
CA ASP A 71 14.01 12.12 -2.70
C ASP A 71 15.45 11.77 -3.12
N ARG A 72 15.90 12.34 -4.25
CA ARG A 72 17.25 12.08 -4.77
C ARG A 72 18.38 12.69 -3.92
N ALA A 73 18.06 13.65 -3.06
CA ALA A 73 19.00 14.21 -2.10
C ALA A 73 19.05 13.38 -0.80
N GLY A 74 18.22 12.33 -0.71
CA GLY A 74 18.11 11.48 0.49
C GLY A 74 17.21 12.07 1.57
N VAL A 75 16.45 13.12 1.27
CA VAL A 75 15.50 13.71 2.23
C VAL A 75 14.29 12.79 2.33
N ILE A 76 14.00 12.36 3.56
CA ILE A 76 12.85 11.54 3.88
C ILE A 76 11.71 12.45 4.32
N GLY A 77 10.50 12.18 3.83
CA GLY A 77 9.30 12.87 4.27
C GLY A 77 8.03 12.10 3.97
N THR A 78 7.02 12.31 4.80
CA THR A 78 5.67 11.77 4.62
C THR A 78 4.85 12.75 3.79
N ARG A 79 4.21 12.27 2.73
CA ARG A 79 3.35 13.07 1.85
C ARG A 79 1.92 12.57 1.90
N PRO A 80 0.92 13.43 2.09
CA PRO A 80 -0.48 13.03 1.99
C PRO A 80 -0.83 12.71 0.53
N LYS A 81 -1.89 11.93 0.31
CA LYS A 81 -2.43 11.66 -1.05
C LYS A 81 -2.70 12.92 -1.89
N SER A 82 -2.99 14.05 -1.25
CA SER A 82 -3.38 15.30 -1.90
C SER A 82 -2.23 16.15 -2.45
N ASP A 83 -0.98 15.80 -2.12
CA ASP A 83 0.23 16.47 -2.64
C ASP A 83 0.51 16.02 -4.09
#